data_AF-A0A654TT12-F1
#
_entry.id   AF-A0A654TT12-F1
#
_cell.length_a   1.000
_cell.length_b   1.000
_cell.length_c   1.000
_cell.angle_alpha   90.00
_cell.angle_beta   90.00
_cell.angle_gamma   90.00
#
_symmetry.space_group_name_H-M   'P 1'
#
loop_
_entity.id
_entity.type
_entity.pdbx_description
1 polymer ?
#
loop_
_entity_poly.entity_id
_entity_poly.type
_entity_poly.pdbx_seq_one_letter_code
_entity_poly.pdbx_strand_id
1 'polypeptide(L)' 'MLTDGNPPEVKSVGLGNVNGVTLGYTSGTGQGNASATKDGSHYKITGTATGVDMANPMSPVNKSFEIEVTCS' A
#
# COMPACT_ATOMS: atom_id res chain seq x y z
N MET A 1 -3.81 6.37 -2.60
CA MET A 1 -3.60 7.64 -3.32
C MET A 1 -2.31 7.57 -4.12
N LEU A 2 -2.37 7.95 -5.40
CA LEU A 2 -1.22 8.11 -6.29
C LEU A 2 -1.06 9.59 -6.67
N THR A 3 0.14 10.00 -7.08
CA THR A 3 0.34 11.29 -7.77
C THR A 3 -0.01 11.19 -9.25
N ASP A 4 -0.18 12.34 -9.91
CA ASP A 4 -0.44 12.42 -11.36
C ASP A 4 0.84 12.34 -12.23
N GLY A 5 1.98 12.02 -11.62
CA GLY A 5 3.27 11.89 -12.31
C GLY A 5 3.37 10.64 -13.19
N ASN A 6 4.43 10.57 -14.01
CA ASN A 6 4.77 9.39 -14.81
C ASN A 6 6.27 9.03 -14.64
N PRO A 7 6.62 8.01 -13.84
CA PRO A 7 5.70 7.12 -13.12
C PRO A 7 4.98 7.82 -11.95
N PRO A 8 3.78 7.34 -11.56
CA PRO A 8 3.09 7.85 -10.39
C PRO A 8 3.80 7.42 -9.10
N GLU A 9 3.85 8.31 -8.12
CA GLU A 9 4.32 7.99 -6.77
C GLU A 9 3.16 7.52 -5.90
N VAL A 10 3.41 6.51 -5.07
CA VAL A 10 2.42 6.04 -4.09
C VAL A 10 2.49 6.90 -2.84
N LYS A 11 1.39 7.60 -2.49
CA LYS A 11 1.31 8.37 -1.24
C LYS A 11 0.66 7.57 -0.11
N SER A 12 -0.37 6.78 -0.45
CA SER A 12 -1.02 5.91 0.52
C SER A 12 -1.69 4.70 -0.15
N VAL A 13 -1.81 3.59 0.57
CA VAL A 13 -2.64 2.43 0.20
C VAL A 13 -3.38 1.98 1.45
N GLY A 14 -4.70 1.83 1.37
CA GLY A 14 -5.50 1.20 2.41
C GLY A 14 -5.95 -0.17 1.94
N LEU A 15 -5.57 -1.22 2.66
CA LEU A 15 -5.98 -2.60 2.37
C LEU A 15 -7.16 -3.05 3.26
N GLY A 16 -7.58 -2.21 4.21
CA GLY A 16 -8.64 -2.52 5.15
C GLY A 16 -8.17 -3.45 6.27
N ASN A 17 -9.13 -4.13 6.92
CA ASN A 17 -8.83 -5.12 7.94
C ASN A 17 -8.60 -6.49 7.29
N VAL A 18 -7.44 -7.09 7.56
CA VAL A 18 -7.07 -8.43 7.11
C VAL A 18 -6.70 -9.23 8.35
N ASN A 19 -7.49 -10.27 8.66
CA ASN A 19 -7.27 -11.14 9.82
C ASN A 19 -7.12 -10.39 11.16
N GLY A 20 -7.96 -9.37 11.40
CA GLY A 20 -7.93 -8.60 12.64
C GLY A 20 -6.92 -7.45 12.65
N VAL A 21 -6.07 -7.33 11.64
CA VAL A 21 -5.07 -6.27 11.52
C VAL A 21 -5.46 -5.30 10.42
N THR A 22 -5.54 -4.00 10.74
CA THR A 22 -5.72 -2.97 9.72
C THR A 22 -4.39 -2.71 9.02
N LEU A 23 -4.32 -2.99 7.72
CA LEU A 23 -3.12 -2.87 6.91
C LEU A 23 -3.16 -1.67 5.98
N GLY A 24 -2.05 -0.94 5.92
CA GLY A 24 -1.87 0.14 4.96
C GLY A 24 -0.42 0.55 4.75
N TYR A 25 -0.23 1.41 3.76
CA TYR A 25 1.02 2.08 3.49
C TYR A 25 0.78 3.58 3.46
N THR A 26 1.70 4.35 4.04
CA THR A 26 1.73 5.81 3.98
C THR A 26 3.17 6.26 3.77
N SER A 27 3.43 7.01 2.69
CA SER A 27 4.77 7.51 2.36
C SER A 27 5.31 8.46 3.43
N GLY A 28 6.62 8.46 3.66
CA GLY A 28 7.28 9.39 4.58
C GLY A 28 7.23 9.00 6.06
N THR A 29 6.61 7.87 6.39
CA THR A 29 6.54 7.34 7.77
C THR A 29 7.76 6.51 8.17
N GLY A 30 8.58 6.09 7.19
CA GLY A 30 9.65 5.12 7.39
C GLY A 30 9.17 3.66 7.54
N GLN A 31 7.86 3.40 7.36
CA GLN A 31 7.27 2.07 7.47
C GLN A 31 6.76 1.57 6.11
N GLY A 32 7.14 0.34 5.77
CA GLY A 32 6.76 -0.29 4.51
C GLY A 32 7.33 0.42 3.28
N ASN A 33 6.87 0.00 2.11
CA ASN A 33 7.28 0.55 0.83
C ASN A 33 6.16 0.35 -0.19
N ALA A 34 6.08 1.22 -1.20
CA ALA A 34 5.21 0.99 -2.33
C ALA A 34 5.73 1.70 -3.58
N SER A 35 5.52 1.09 -4.74
CA SER A 35 5.80 1.64 -6.06
C SER A 35 4.59 1.43 -6.96
N ALA A 36 4.44 2.31 -7.95
CA ALA A 36 3.38 2.18 -8.94
C ALA A 36 3.92 2.41 -10.35
N THR A 37 3.37 1.68 -11.30
CA THR A 37 3.51 1.92 -12.73
C THR A 37 2.15 2.23 -13.33
N LYS A 38 2.16 2.99 -14.42
CA LYS A 38 0.96 3.35 -15.19
C LYS A 38 1.23 3.05 -16.66
N ASP A 39 0.32 2.31 -17.28
CA ASP A 39 0.28 2.05 -18.71
C ASP A 39 -1.11 2.40 -19.25
N GLY A 40 -1.25 3.57 -19.89
CA GLY A 40 -2.56 4.11 -20.28
C GLY A 40 -3.49 4.28 -19.07
N SER A 41 -4.58 3.51 -19.05
CA SER A 41 -5.56 3.43 -17.96
C SER A 41 -5.23 2.36 -16.91
N HIS A 42 -4.23 1.51 -17.16
CA HIS A 42 -3.84 0.42 -16.28
C HIS A 42 -2.83 0.91 -15.24
N TYR A 43 -3.08 0.58 -13.98
CA TYR A 43 -2.20 0.87 -12.87
C TYR A 43 -1.82 -0.43 -12.17
N LYS A 44 -0.52 -0.62 -11.96
CA LYS A 44 0.01 -1.68 -11.10
C LYS A 44 0.68 -1.04 -9.90
N ILE A 45 0.25 -1.41 -8.70
CA ILE A 45 0.81 -0.95 -7.44
C ILE A 45 1.31 -2.17 -6.67
N THR A 46 2.57 -2.15 -6.25
CA THR A 46 3.18 -3.23 -5.46
C THR A 46 3.84 -2.65 -4.22
N GLY A 47 3.90 -3.41 -3.14
CA GLY A 47 4.54 -2.93 -1.93
C GLY A 47 4.43 -3.84 -0.72
N THR A 48 4.86 -3.30 0.41
CA THR A 48 4.68 -3.87 1.74
C THR A 48 3.84 -2.91 2.57
N ALA A 49 2.67 -3.36 3.01
CA ALA A 49 1.83 -2.66 3.95
C ALA A 49 2.18 -3.07 5.38
N THR A 50 1.94 -2.15 6.31
CA THR A 50 2.20 -2.32 7.74
C THR A 50 0.92 -2.12 8.53
N GLY A 51 0.84 -2.74 9.70
CA GLY A 51 -0.27 -2.60 10.63
C GLY A 51 0.10 -3.04 12.04
N VAL A 52 -0.74 -2.69 13.01
CA VAL A 52 -0.58 -3.12 14.40
C VAL A 52 -1.58 -4.22 14.69
N ASP A 53 -1.09 -5.37 15.16
CA ASP A 53 -1.93 -6.42 15.72
C ASP A 53 -2.24 -6.07 17.19
N MET A 54 -3.49 -5.81 17.50
CA MET A 54 -3.90 -5.46 18.87
C MET A 54 -3.77 -6.64 19.84
N ALA A 55 -3.73 -7.88 19.36
CA ALA A 55 -3.41 -9.05 20.16
C ALA A 55 -1.90 -9.14 20.50
N ASN A 56 -1.04 -8.52 19.69
CA ASN A 56 0.41 -8.47 19.90
C ASN A 56 1.02 -7.11 19.45
N PRO A 57 0.82 -6.03 20.21
CA PRO A 57 1.18 -4.67 19.78
C PRO A 57 2.69 -4.39 19.79
N MET A 58 3.50 -5.32 20.33
CA MET A 58 4.96 -5.17 20.42
C MET A 58 5.67 -5.40 19.08
N SER A 59 4.99 -6.00 18.09
CA SER A 59 5.57 -6.32 16.80
C SER A 59 4.64 -5.91 15.66
N PRO A 60 5.03 -4.96 14.79
CA PRO A 60 4.23 -4.58 13.65
C PRO A 60 4.11 -5.75 12.67
N VAL A 61 2.95 -5.86 12.04
CA VAL A 61 2.67 -6.83 10.99
C VAL A 61 3.02 -6.21 9.65
N ASN A 62 3.88 -6.89 8.89
CA ASN A 62 4.25 -6.50 7.53
C ASN A 62 3.71 -7.53 6.54
N LYS A 63 3.02 -7.08 5.49
CA LYS A 63 2.49 -7.95 4.44
C LYS A 63 2.72 -7.35 3.06
N SER A 64 3.20 -8.17 2.13
CA SER A 64 3.26 -7.78 0.72
C SER A 64 1.86 -7.64 0.14
N PHE A 65 1.71 -6.74 -0.81
CA PHE A 65 0.49 -6.57 -1.58
C PHE A 65 0.80 -6.26 -3.04
N GLU A 66 -0.16 -6.59 -3.88
CA GLU A 66 -0.20 -6.23 -5.29
C GLU A 66 -1.63 -5.82 -5.63
N ILE A 67 -1.77 -4.69 -6.33
CA ILE A 67 -3.04 -4.14 -6.79
C ILE A 67 -2.88 -3.84 -8.27
N GLU A 68 -3.73 -4.45 -9.09
CA GLU A 68 -3.84 -4.15 -10.51
C GLU A 68 -5.25 -3.63 -10.79
N VAL A 69 -5.35 -2.42 -11.31
CA VAL A 69 -6.64 -1.77 -11.60
C VAL A 69 -6.61 -1.08 -12.96
N THR A 70 -7.77 -1.00 -13.59
CA THR A 70 -7.96 -0.22 -14.81
C THR A 70 -8.98 0.87 -14.52
N CYS A 71 -8.63 2.13 -14.77
CA CYS A 71 -9.52 3.28 -14.56
C CYS A 71 -10.07 3.77 -15.90
N SER A 72 -11.37 4.00 -16.00
CA SER A 72 -12.05 4.55 -17.19
C SER A 72 -12.09 6.07 -17.19
#